data_AF-A0A7W9QQY7-F1
#
_entry.id   AF-A0A7W9QQY7-F1
#
_cell.length_a   1.000
_cell.length_b   1.000
_cell.length_c   1.000
_cell.angle_alpha   90.00
_cell.angle_beta   90.00
_cell.angle_gamma   90.00
#
_symmetry.space_group_name_H-M   'P 1'
#
loop_
_entity.id
_entity.type
_entity.pdbx_description
1 polymer ?
#
loop_
_entity_poly.entity_id
_entity_poly.type
_entity_poly.pdbx_seq_one_letter_code
_entity_poly.pdbx_strand_id
1 'polypeptide(L)' 'MKSNIEDLGGINVKVTEKELRYFIACGIALIQNVPEDSLPTYCGFNKDEIIGVSMKLREFADREGIEI' A
#
# COMPACT_ATOMS: atom_id res chain seq x y z
N MET A 1 14.27 17.60 22.99
CA MET A 1 13.02 16.85 23.24
C MET A 1 12.80 15.95 22.03
N LYS A 2 13.09 14.65 22.12
CA LYS A 2 12.77 13.71 21.04
C LYS A 2 11.31 13.31 21.25
N SER A 3 10.43 13.64 20.31
CA SER A 3 9.04 13.19 20.38
C SER A 3 9.04 11.66 20.30
N ASN A 4 8.62 11.02 21.38
CA ASN A 4 8.23 9.62 21.36
C ASN A 4 6.98 9.53 20.47
N ILE A 5 7.18 9.22 19.19
CA ILE A 5 6.10 8.71 18.36
C ILE A 5 5.83 7.32 18.91
N GLU A 6 4.70 7.14 19.56
CA GLU A 6 4.24 5.83 20.02
C GLU A 6 4.30 4.84 18.84
N ASP A 7 5.04 3.75 19.04
CA ASP A 7 5.21 2.68 18.07
C ASP A 7 3.84 2.03 17.82
N LEU A 8 3.19 2.37 16.71
CA LEU A 8 1.85 1.91 16.32
C LEU A 8 1.79 0.39 15.99
N GLY A 9 2.74 -0.42 16.45
CA GLY A 9 2.73 -1.87 16.24
C GLY A 9 2.81 -2.23 14.76
N GLY A 10 3.85 -1.77 14.06
CA GLY A 10 4.06 -2.10 12.65
C GLY A 10 4.43 -3.58 12.44
N ILE A 11 3.96 -4.17 11.35
CA ILE A 11 4.38 -5.51 10.90
C ILE A 11 5.44 -5.32 9.79
N ASN A 12 6.58 -5.99 9.92
CA ASN A 12 7.63 -6.00 8.90
C ASN A 12 7.62 -7.32 8.12
N VAL A 13 7.58 -7.25 6.79
CA VAL A 13 7.65 -8.42 5.90
C VAL A 13 8.77 -8.19 4.89
N LYS A 14 9.55 -9.25 4.62
CA LYS A 14 10.53 -9.24 3.51
C LYS A 14 9.82 -9.68 2.25
N VAL A 15 9.94 -8.88 1.20
CA VAL A 15 9.34 -9.12 -0.11
C VAL A 15 10.39 -8.88 -1.18
N THR A 16 10.25 -9.57 -2.30
CA THR A 16 11.04 -9.35 -3.52
C THR A 16 10.54 -8.13 -4.29
N GLU A 17 11.34 -7.59 -5.21
CA GLU A 17 10.90 -6.51 -6.11
C GLU A 17 9.63 -6.89 -6.90
N LYS A 18 9.55 -8.15 -7.33
CA LYS A 18 8.39 -8.67 -8.07
C LYS A 18 7.12 -8.65 -7.22
N GLU A 19 7.22 -9.03 -5.95
CA GLU A 19 6.09 -8.99 -5.01
C GLU A 19 5.69 -7.54 -4.69
N LEU A 20 6.66 -6.63 -4.53
CA LEU A 20 6.36 -5.20 -4.37
C LEU A 20 5.58 -4.64 -5.57
N ARG A 21 6.02 -4.92 -6.79
CA ARG A 21 5.30 -4.55 -8.03
C ARG A 21 3.88 -5.12 -8.04
N TYR A 22 3.72 -6.39 -7.64
CA TYR A 22 2.42 -7.04 -7.51
C TYR A 22 1.51 -6.31 -6.52
N PHE A 23 1.99 -5.95 -5.32
CA PHE A 23 1.16 -5.24 -4.33
C PHE A 23 0.70 -3.87 -4.82
N ILE A 24 1.56 -3.11 -5.49
CA ILE A 24 1.20 -1.82 -6.09
C ILE A 24 0.13 -2.02 -7.18
N ALA A 25 0.31 -2.99 -8.07
CA ALA A 25 -0.65 -3.30 -9.12
C ALA A 25 -2.02 -3.73 -8.55
N CYS A 26 -2.04 -4.51 -7.46
CA CYS A 26 -3.28 -4.93 -6.80
C CYS A 26 -4.09 -3.75 -6.27
N GLY A 27 -3.44 -2.76 -5.64
CA GLY A 27 -4.14 -1.56 -5.15
C GLY A 27 -4.86 -0.81 -6.27
N ILE A 28 -4.15 -0.61 -7.40
CA ILE A 28 -4.71 0.04 -8.59
C ILE A 28 -5.85 -0.80 -9.19
N ALA A 29 -5.65 -2.11 -9.31
CA ALA A 29 -6.64 -3.02 -9.88
C ALA A 29 -7.94 -3.05 -9.06
N LEU A 30 -7.85 -3.00 -7.72
CA LEU A 30 -9.03 -2.92 -6.85
C LEU A 30 -9.85 -1.66 -7.14
N ILE A 31 -9.21 -0.49 -7.18
CA ILE A 31 -9.90 0.78 -7.44
C ILE A 31 -10.55 0.80 -8.83
N GLN A 32 -9.93 0.17 -9.83
CA GLN A 32 -10.43 0.16 -11.20
C GLN A 32 -11.56 -0.82 -11.45
N ASN A 33 -11.58 -1.96 -10.75
CA ASN A 33 -12.45 -3.09 -11.10
C ASN A 33 -13.50 -3.42 -10.03
N VAL A 34 -13.36 -2.90 -8.81
CA VAL A 34 -14.32 -3.13 -7.72
C VAL A 34 -15.12 -1.84 -7.47
N PRO A 35 -16.45 -1.91 -7.38
CA PRO A 35 -17.27 -0.77 -7.00
C PRO A 35 -16.82 -0.16 -5.67
N GLU A 36 -16.80 1.16 -5.58
CA GLU A 36 -16.24 1.89 -4.44
C GLU A 36 -16.88 1.49 -3.10
N ASP A 37 -18.21 1.37 -3.07
CA ASP A 37 -18.97 0.94 -1.89
C ASP A 37 -18.69 -0.50 -1.45
N SER A 38 -18.10 -1.32 -2.34
CA SER A 38 -17.77 -2.72 -2.06
C SER A 38 -16.32 -2.90 -1.58
N LEU A 39 -15.43 -1.92 -1.78
CA LEU A 39 -14.00 -2.03 -1.43
C LEU A 39 -13.77 -2.44 0.04
N PRO A 40 -14.46 -1.86 1.04
CA PRO A 40 -14.27 -2.26 2.44
C PRO A 40 -14.59 -3.73 2.70
N THR A 41 -15.53 -4.32 1.95
CA THR A 41 -15.88 -5.74 2.08
C THR A 41 -14.81 -6.65 1.48
N TYR A 42 -14.16 -6.25 0.38
CA TYR A 42 -13.19 -7.08 -0.33
C TYR A 42 -11.82 -7.09 0.32
N CYS A 43 -11.32 -5.92 0.76
CA CYS A 43 -9.97 -5.80 1.29
C CYS A 43 -9.89 -5.13 2.66
N GLY A 44 -11.00 -4.61 3.20
CA GLY A 44 -11.00 -3.90 4.48
C GLY A 44 -10.60 -2.43 4.38
N PHE A 45 -10.42 -1.90 3.16
CA PHE A 45 -10.00 -0.52 2.92
C PHE A 45 -11.02 0.21 2.05
N ASN A 46 -11.24 1.49 2.33
CA ASN A 46 -11.89 2.40 1.39
C ASN A 46 -10.90 2.88 0.32
N LYS A 47 -11.40 3.57 -0.71
CA LYS A 47 -10.59 4.03 -1.85
C LYS A 47 -9.42 4.93 -1.45
N ASP A 48 -9.62 5.88 -0.54
CA ASP A 48 -8.57 6.81 -0.11
C ASP A 48 -7.47 6.07 0.66
N GLU A 49 -7.84 5.08 1.48
CA GLU A 49 -6.86 4.26 2.20
C GLU A 49 -6.07 3.35 1.23
N ILE A 50 -6.71 2.80 0.19
CA ILE A 50 -6.01 2.03 -0.87
C ILE A 50 -5.01 2.92 -1.61
N ILE A 51 -5.42 4.15 -1.98
CA ILE A 51 -4.53 5.13 -2.61
C ILE A 51 -3.35 5.43 -1.69
N GLY A 52 -3.60 5.70 -0.41
CA GLY A 52 -2.56 5.99 0.57
C GLY A 52 -1.52 4.88 0.71
N VAL A 53 -1.97 3.62 0.83
CA VAL A 53 -1.04 2.47 0.88
C VAL A 53 -0.29 2.29 -0.43
N SER A 54 -0.98 2.41 -1.57
CA SER A 54 -0.36 2.25 -2.90
C SER A 54 0.70 3.31 -3.16
N MET A 55 0.44 4.57 -2.78
CA MET A 55 1.41 5.66 -2.88
C MET A 55 2.62 5.42 -1.97
N LYS A 56 2.41 4.98 -0.73
CA LYS A 56 3.52 4.64 0.19
C LYS A 56 4.42 3.54 -0.38
N LEU A 57 3.83 2.52 -1.00
CA LEU A 57 4.59 1.44 -1.66
C LEU A 57 5.33 1.96 -2.91
N ARG A 58 4.68 2.81 -3.72
CA ARG A 58 5.28 3.42 -4.90
C ARG A 58 6.46 4.32 -4.55
N GLU A 59 6.31 5.18 -3.54
CA GLU A 59 7.38 6.03 -3.02
C GLU A 59 8.57 5.20 -2.53
N PHE A 60 8.31 4.07 -1.86
CA PHE A 60 9.37 3.15 -1.48
C PHE A 60 10.10 2.61 -2.72
N ALA A 61 9.36 2.11 -3.72
CA ALA A 61 9.95 1.59 -4.94
C ALA A 61 10.81 2.63 -5.69
N ASP A 62 10.29 3.86 -5.82
CA ASP A 62 10.99 4.95 -6.51
C ASP A 62 12.31 5.31 -5.80
N ARG A 63 12.34 5.31 -4.45
CA ARG A 63 13.57 5.54 -3.66
C ARG A 63 14.61 4.45 -3.83
N GLU A 64 14.17 3.20 -3.96
CA GLU A 64 15.06 2.05 -4.14
C GLU A 64 15.46 1.83 -5.61
N GLY A 65 14.96 2.66 -6.54
CA GLY A 65 15.21 2.51 -7.97
C GLY A 65 14.52 1.31 -8.62
N ILE A 66 13.47 0.79 -7.97
CA ILE A 66 12.67 -0.32 -8.48
C ILE A 66 11.68 0.25 -9.50
N GLU A 67 11.83 -0.15 -10.76
CA GLU A 67 10.86 0.19 -11.80
C GLU A 67 9.48 -0.40 -11.45
N ILE A 68 8.37 0.32 -11.66
CA ILE A 68 7.02 -0.17 -11.37
C ILE A 68 6.15 -0.07 -12.59
#